data_AF-A0A7Y0S0R2-F1
#
_entry.id   AF-A0A7Y0S0R2-F1
#
_cell.length_a   1.000
_cell.length_b   1.000
_cell.length_c   1.000
_cell.angle_alpha   90.00
_cell.angle_beta   90.00
_cell.angle_gamma   90.00
#
_symmetry.space_group_name_H-M   'P 1'
#
loop_
_entity.id
_entity.type
_entity.pdbx_description
1 polymer ?
#
loop_
_entity_poly.entity_id
_entity_poly.type
_entity_poly.pdbx_seq_one_letter_code
_entity_poly.pdbx_strand_id
1 'polypeptide(L)'
;QHSGKWLQETAVEKLNQRDQLINPGHAQVLILGMGRIGTGAYDELRSRYGKISLGIEIREDAAHHHRSEGRNVISGDATDPDFWERILDT
;
A
#
# COMPACT_ATOMS: atom_id res chain seq x y z
N GLN A 1 19.04 -30.65 20.26
CA GLN A 1 18.05 -29.93 19.43
C GLN A 1 18.46 -28.46 19.43
N HIS A 2 19.25 -28.03 18.43
CA HIS A 2 19.84 -26.69 18.34
C HIS A 2 19.26 -25.98 17.11
N SER A 3 18.01 -25.53 17.18
CA SER A 3 17.39 -24.79 16.06
C SER A 3 17.06 -23.34 16.40
N GLY A 4 17.28 -22.88 17.63
CA GLY A 4 16.83 -21.56 18.09
C GLY A 4 17.78 -20.38 17.84
N LYS A 5 18.93 -20.57 17.17
CA LYS A 5 19.98 -19.53 17.06
C LYS A 5 20.10 -18.85 15.69
N TRP A 6 19.24 -19.21 14.72
CA TRP A 6 19.40 -18.77 13.33
C TRP A 6 18.45 -17.66 12.88
N LEU A 7 17.41 -17.37 13.65
CA LEU A 7 16.53 -16.23 13.40
C LEU A 7 17.06 -15.04 14.21
N GLN A 8 17.96 -14.27 13.61
CA GLN A 8 18.26 -12.94 14.12
C GLN A 8 17.02 -12.07 13.87
N GLU A 9 16.48 -11.43 14.92
CA GLU A 9 15.46 -10.39 14.79
C GLU A 9 16.03 -9.29 13.90
N THR A 10 15.67 -9.32 12.61
CA THR A 10 16.01 -8.26 11.68
C THR A 10 15.28 -7.02 12.13
N ALA A 11 16.03 -5.94 12.39
CA ALA A 11 15.45 -4.63 12.64
C ALA A 11 14.40 -4.32 11.58
N VAL A 12 13.23 -3.82 12.00
CA VAL A 12 12.03 -3.54 11.17
C VAL A 12 12.39 -2.78 9.88
N GLU A 13 13.46 -1.98 9.92
CA GLU A 13 14.01 -1.20 8.80
C GLU A 13 14.60 -2.04 7.65
N LYS A 14 14.82 -3.35 7.84
CA LYS A 14 15.32 -4.29 6.81
C LYS A 14 14.26 -5.26 6.28
N LEU A 15 12.98 -5.02 6.60
CA LEU A 15 11.89 -5.82 6.05
C LEU A 15 11.68 -5.52 4.57
N ASN A 16 11.33 -6.55 3.80
CA ASN A 16 10.92 -6.40 2.41
C ASN A 16 9.76 -5.38 2.35
N GLN A 17 9.60 -4.62 1.26
CA GLN A 17 8.43 -3.75 1.09
C GLN A 17 7.10 -4.51 1.26
N ARG A 18 7.10 -5.82 1.01
CA ARG A 18 5.97 -6.73 1.25
C ARG A 18 5.73 -7.14 2.71
N ASP A 19 6.63 -6.76 3.62
CA ASP A 19 6.55 -7.14 5.04
C ASP A 19 6.41 -5.90 5.95
N GLN A 20 6.48 -4.69 5.39
CA GLN A 20 6.35 -3.43 6.17
C GLN A 20 4.90 -3.14 6.53
N LEU A 21 4.65 -2.61 7.74
CA LEU A 21 3.32 -2.15 8.13
C LEU A 21 2.84 -1.01 7.21
N ILE A 22 1.56 -1.03 6.87
CA ILE A 22 0.91 -0.05 6.01
C ILE A 22 0.08 0.87 6.89
N ASN A 23 0.47 2.15 6.94
CA ASN A 23 -0.32 3.19 7.58
C ASN A 23 -1.17 3.90 6.50
N PRO A 24 -2.51 3.76 6.50
CA PRO A 24 -3.37 4.44 5.55
C PRO A 24 -3.47 5.96 5.79
N GLY A 25 -2.96 6.46 6.92
CA GLY A 25 -3.00 7.86 7.31
C GLY A 25 -4.44 8.34 7.47
N HIS A 26 -4.78 9.45 6.80
CA HIS A 26 -6.13 10.02 6.82
C HIS A 26 -7.00 9.58 5.64
N ALA A 27 -6.64 8.49 4.96
CA ALA A 27 -7.43 7.97 3.85
C ALA A 27 -8.80 7.50 4.36
N GLN A 28 -9.86 8.00 3.73
CA GLN A 28 -11.25 7.60 3.99
C GLN A 28 -11.72 6.58 2.94
N VAL A 29 -11.04 6.52 1.79
CA VAL A 29 -11.38 5.63 0.67
C VAL A 29 -10.14 4.87 0.24
N LEU A 30 -10.26 3.54 0.18
CA LEU A 30 -9.29 2.67 -0.47
C LEU A 30 -9.74 2.36 -1.90
N ILE A 31 -8.82 2.46 -2.85
CA ILE A 31 -9.05 2.08 -4.25
C ILE A 31 -8.16 0.88 -4.58
N LEU A 32 -8.78 -0.28 -4.78
CA LEU A 32 -8.09 -1.54 -5.08
C LEU A 32 -7.89 -1.66 -6.59
N GLY A 33 -6.65 -1.52 -7.04
CA GLY A 33 -6.24 -1.51 -8.44
C GLY A 33 -6.23 -0.10 -9.04
N MET A 34 -5.05 0.42 -9.38
CA MET A 34 -4.86 1.75 -9.97
C MET A 34 -4.58 1.69 -11.47
N GLY A 35 -5.29 0.79 -12.17
CA GLY A 35 -5.40 0.82 -13.62
C GLY A 35 -6.24 2.00 -14.11
N ARG A 36 -6.68 1.97 -15.38
CA ARG A 36 -7.46 3.06 -16.00
C ARG A 36 -8.70 3.46 -15.18
N ILE A 37 -9.45 2.47 -14.68
CA ILE A 37 -10.70 2.70 -13.95
C ILE A 37 -10.42 3.26 -12.56
N GLY A 38 -9.52 2.62 -11.79
CA GLY A 38 -9.15 3.09 -10.46
C GLY A 38 -8.53 4.48 -10.47
N THR A 39 -7.73 4.79 -11.50
CA THR A 39 -7.18 6.15 -11.69
C THR A 39 -8.29 7.17 -11.94
N GLY A 40 -9.27 6.86 -12.80
CA GLY A 40 -10.42 7.73 -13.02
C GLY A 40 -11.23 7.96 -11.74
N ALA A 41 -11.47 6.90 -10.96
CA ALA A 41 -12.14 7.02 -9.67
C ALA A 41 -11.33 7.86 -8.66
N TYR A 42 -10.01 7.67 -8.61
CA TYR A 42 -9.11 8.44 -7.76
C TYR A 42 -9.16 9.93 -8.09
N ASP A 43 -9.03 10.26 -9.38
CA ASP A 43 -8.98 11.65 -9.85
C ASP A 43 -10.33 12.34 -9.65
N GLU A 44 -11.44 11.62 -9.85
CA GLU A 44 -12.79 12.14 -9.58
C GLU A 44 -13.00 12.43 -8.08
N LEU A 45 -12.64 11.48 -7.21
CA LEU A 45 -12.72 11.68 -5.76
C LEU A 45 -11.80 12.82 -5.31
N ARG A 46 -10.60 12.91 -5.87
CA ARG A 46 -9.67 14.00 -5.58
C ARG A 46 -10.23 15.36 -6.00
N SER A 47 -10.87 15.44 -7.16
CA SER A 47 -11.46 16.68 -7.65
C SER A 47 -12.63 17.15 -6.77
N ARG A 48 -13.43 16.24 -6.22
CA ARG A 48 -14.62 16.59 -5.43
C ARG A 48 -14.36 16.75 -3.94
N TYR A 49 -13.47 15.93 -3.39
CA TYR A 49 -13.31 15.75 -1.94
C TYR A 49 -11.88 15.96 -1.45
N GLY A 50 -10.93 16.25 -2.36
CA GLY A 50 -9.52 16.43 -2.02
C GLY A 50 -8.80 15.10 -1.77
N LYS A 51 -7.68 15.15 -1.04
CA LYS A 51 -6.78 13.99 -0.84
C LYS A 51 -7.31 13.02 0.22
N ILE A 52 -8.43 12.37 -0.07
CA ILE A 52 -9.07 11.40 0.85
C ILE A 52 -8.84 9.93 0.45
N SER A 53 -8.18 9.68 -0.67
CA SER A 53 -8.03 8.34 -1.24
C SER A 53 -6.60 7.82 -1.14
N LEU A 54 -6.48 6.53 -0.81
CA LEU A 54 -5.26 5.73 -0.95
C LEU A 54 -5.50 4.64 -2.00
N GLY A 55 -4.68 4.63 -3.05
CA GLY A 55 -4.71 3.58 -4.07
C GLY A 55 -3.77 2.43 -3.74
N ILE A 56 -4.16 1.22 -4.10
CA ILE A 56 -3.35 -0.01 -4.01
C ILE A 56 -3.14 -0.54 -5.42
N GLU A 57 -1.88 -0.79 -5.80
CA GLU A 57 -1.52 -1.28 -7.12
C GLU A 57 -0.50 -2.41 -7.02
N ILE A 58 -0.74 -3.54 -7.68
CA ILE A 58 0.15 -4.70 -7.57
C ILE A 58 1.49 -4.47 -8.28
N ARG A 59 1.48 -3.64 -9.33
CA ARG A 59 2.65 -3.29 -10.13
C ARG A 59 3.44 -2.14 -9.51
N GLU A 60 4.63 -2.42 -8.98
CA GLU A 60 5.49 -1.41 -8.35
C GLU A 60 5.84 -0.24 -9.30
N ASP A 61 6.11 -0.52 -10.58
CA ASP A 61 6.41 0.48 -11.59
C ASP A 61 5.24 1.46 -11.79
N ALA A 62 4.02 0.94 -11.85
CA ALA A 62 2.81 1.73 -11.96
C ALA A 62 2.51 2.51 -10.67
N ALA A 63 2.70 1.90 -9.50
CA ALA A 63 2.55 2.57 -8.21
C ALA A 63 3.54 3.75 -8.07
N HIS A 64 4.81 3.54 -8.47
CA HIS A 64 5.82 4.59 -8.50
C HIS A 64 5.44 5.73 -9.46
N HIS A 65 4.96 5.39 -10.66
CA HIS A 65 4.48 6.39 -11.61
C HIS A 65 3.33 7.23 -11.02
N HIS A 66 2.33 6.60 -10.40
CA HIS A 66 1.25 7.32 -9.71
C HIS A 66 1.74 8.27 -8.62
N ARG A 67 2.71 7.82 -7.82
CA ARG A 67 3.34 8.69 -6.80
C ARG A 67 4.07 9.87 -7.43
N SER A 68 4.75 9.67 -8.57
CA SER A 68 5.40 10.76 -9.32
C SER A 68 4.40 11.79 -9.87
N GLU A 69 3.17 11.37 -10.14
CA GLU A 69 2.05 12.25 -10.53
C GLU A 69 1.31 12.85 -9.31
N GLY A 70 1.82 12.61 -8.10
CA GLY A 70 1.29 13.18 -6.86
C GLY A 70 0.01 12.50 -6.37
N ARG A 71 -0.28 11.27 -6.81
CA ARG A 71 -1.32 10.42 -6.20
C ARG A 71 -0.75 9.66 -5.01
N ASN A 72 -1.58 9.46 -3.99
CA ASN A 72 -1.26 8.61 -2.84
C ASN A 72 -1.54 7.15 -3.20
N VAL A 73 -0.49 6.41 -3.60
CA VAL A 73 -0.58 5.01 -4.05
C VAL A 73 0.55 4.19 -3.45
N ILE A 74 0.19 3.05 -2.85
CA ILE A 74 1.13 2.04 -2.37
C ILE A 74 1.10 0.82 -3.28
N SER A 75 2.19 0.07 -3.29
CA SER A 75 2.24 -1.23 -3.93
C SER A 75 1.69 -2.31 -3.00
N GLY A 76 0.88 -3.21 -3.56
CA GLY A 76 0.26 -4.28 -2.77
C GLY A 76 -0.67 -5.15 -3.59
N ASP A 77 -0.80 -6.41 -3.15
CA ASP A 77 -1.78 -7.34 -3.70
C ASP A 77 -3.01 -7.34 -2.79
N ALA A 78 -4.09 -6.71 -3.25
CA ALA A 78 -5.34 -6.65 -2.50
C ALA A 78 -6.06 -8.01 -2.39
N THR A 79 -5.61 -9.04 -3.12
CA THR A 79 -6.12 -10.41 -3.04
C THR A 79 -5.38 -11.28 -2.02
N ASP A 80 -4.24 -10.81 -1.54
CA ASP A 80 -3.41 -11.49 -0.55
C ASP A 80 -3.92 -11.17 0.88
N PRO A 81 -4.33 -12.17 1.68
CA PRO A 81 -4.71 -11.95 3.08
C PRO A 81 -3.58 -11.31 3.91
N ASP A 82 -2.33 -11.70 3.67
CA ASP A 82 -1.17 -11.23 4.43
C ASP A 82 -0.94 -9.71 4.20
N PHE A 83 -1.36 -9.18 3.05
CA PHE A 83 -1.36 -7.75 2.79
C PHE A 83 -2.28 -6.99 3.75
N TRP A 84 -3.46 -7.53 4.04
CA TRP A 84 -4.45 -6.90 4.92
C TRP A 84 -4.05 -6.96 6.39
N GLU A 85 -3.33 -8.00 6.82
CA GLU A 85 -2.79 -8.10 8.19
C GLU A 85 -1.78 -7.00 8.50
N ARG A 86 -1.16 -6.40 7.47
CA ARG A 86 -0.19 -5.32 7.61
C ARG A 86 -0.83 -3.94 7.69
N ILE A 87 -2.10 -3.79 7.35
CA ILE A 87 -2.79 -2.50 7.44
C ILE A 87 -3.12 -2.22 8.91
N LEU A 88 -2.56 -1.14 9.43
CA LEU A 88 -2.81 -0.71 10.79
C LEU A 88 -4.25 -0.16 10.92
N ASP A 89 -4.99 -0.68 11.89
CA ASP A 89 -6.22 -0.06 12.36
C ASP A 89 -5.83 1.20 13.16
N THR A 90 -6.43 2.35 12.82
CA THR A 90 -6.12 3.65 13.44
C THR A 90 -7.19 4.04 14.45
#